data_AF-A0A258WA34-F1
#
_entry.id   AF-A0A258WA34-F1
#
_cell.length_a   1.000
_cell.length_b   1.000
_cell.length_c   1.000
_cell.angle_alpha   90.00
_cell.angle_beta   90.00
_cell.angle_gamma   90.00
#
_symmetry.space_group_name_H-M   'P 1'
#
loop_
_entity.id
_entity.type
_entity.pdbx_description
1 polymer ?
#
loop_
_entity_poly.entity_id
_entity_poly.type
_entity_poly.pdbx_seq_one_letter_code
_entity_poly.pdbx_strand_id
1 'polypeptide(L)'
;MKKTTFAAALLASSIALAHPAHAAGKPAFGDPIPVADGLTLDPIIDARIRYEGVDQPTVDANALTVRLRTGLELKHAPSHLSVLVEAEGTLGLNNEYNAFPFLLAGSAQRRPQFGVVADPESIDLNRAQIMYKVKDFALTVGRQRINLDDQRFVGSVGWRQNEQTFDAVRAEATVGPVSFDGTYAIQQDSIFGSEAGPRRSMDGDFVFLQAGTKLGPVAVKAFSYIL
;
A
#
# COMPACT_ATOMS: atom_id res chain seq x y z
N MET A 1 21.85 5.86 -36.21
CA MET A 1 22.16 4.82 -35.20
C MET A 1 20.86 4.26 -34.65
N LYS A 2 20.84 2.95 -34.38
CA LYS A 2 19.65 2.08 -34.35
C LYS A 2 18.63 2.51 -33.28
N LYS A 3 17.36 2.67 -33.68
CA LYS A 3 16.20 2.79 -32.77
C LYS A 3 15.75 1.38 -32.41
N THR A 4 15.94 0.98 -31.16
CA THR A 4 15.42 -0.29 -30.62
C THR A 4 14.19 0.01 -29.80
N THR A 5 13.02 -0.25 -30.38
CA THR A 5 11.71 -0.20 -29.72
C THR A 5 11.53 -1.51 -28.94
N PHE A 6 11.45 -1.44 -27.61
CA PHE A 6 10.97 -2.55 -26.80
C PHE A 6 9.46 -2.41 -26.59
N ALA A 7 8.70 -3.30 -27.22
CA ALA A 7 7.29 -3.51 -26.92
C ALA A 7 7.19 -4.62 -25.86
N ALA A 8 6.81 -4.28 -24.64
CA ALA A 8 6.48 -5.26 -23.61
C ALA A 8 4.96 -5.51 -23.66
N ALA A 9 4.57 -6.63 -24.26
CA ALA A 9 3.21 -7.13 -24.20
C ALA A 9 3.01 -7.89 -22.88
N LEU A 10 2.15 -7.37 -22.00
CA LEU A 10 1.62 -8.12 -20.87
C LEU A 10 0.56 -9.11 -21.39
N LEU A 11 0.89 -10.39 -21.42
CA LEU A 11 -0.08 -11.48 -21.58
C LEU A 11 -0.13 -12.27 -20.26
N ALA A 12 -1.00 -11.84 -19.36
CA ALA A 12 -1.42 -12.68 -18.24
C ALA A 12 -2.62 -13.52 -18.73
N SER A 13 -2.39 -14.79 -19.07
CA SER A 13 -3.47 -15.76 -19.22
C SER A 13 -3.53 -16.64 -17.97
N SER A 14 -4.62 -16.55 -17.22
CA SER A 14 -4.95 -17.53 -16.19
C SER A 14 -5.79 -18.62 -16.85
N ILE A 15 -5.18 -19.75 -17.18
CA ILE A 15 -5.92 -20.98 -17.50
C ILE A 15 -6.53 -21.49 -16.19
N ALA A 16 -7.85 -21.39 -16.08
CA ALA A 16 -8.62 -21.99 -15.01
C ALA A 16 -8.72 -23.50 -15.23
N LEU A 17 -8.10 -24.29 -14.34
CA LEU A 17 -8.41 -25.70 -14.17
C LEU A 17 -9.24 -25.84 -12.89
N ALA A 18 -10.48 -26.28 -13.05
CA ALA A 18 -11.35 -26.67 -11.96
C ALA A 18 -10.77 -27.89 -11.22
N HIS A 19 -10.78 -27.86 -9.88
CA HIS A 19 -10.67 -29.06 -9.05
C HIS A 19 -11.51 -28.93 -7.76
N PRO A 20 -11.94 -30.06 -7.18
CA PRO A 20 -13.13 -30.19 -6.34
C PRO A 20 -12.88 -29.94 -4.82
N ALA A 21 -13.99 -29.88 -4.09
CA ALA A 21 -14.18 -29.87 -2.64
C ALA A 21 -12.94 -30.15 -1.75
N HIS A 22 -12.55 -29.14 -0.96
CA HIS A 22 -11.49 -29.27 0.05
C HIS A 22 -11.97 -29.99 1.30
N ALA A 23 -11.48 -31.22 1.48
CA ALA A 23 -11.05 -31.67 2.81
C ALA A 23 -9.96 -30.71 3.33
N ALA A 24 -9.92 -30.46 4.65
CA ALA A 24 -8.95 -29.58 5.28
C ALA A 24 -7.52 -29.95 4.86
N GLY A 25 -6.93 -29.12 3.98
CA GLY A 25 -5.62 -29.34 3.39
C GLY A 25 -4.51 -29.21 4.44
N LYS A 26 -3.36 -29.82 4.15
CA LYS A 26 -2.13 -29.57 4.92
C LYS A 26 -1.80 -28.06 4.83
N PRO A 27 -1.34 -27.42 5.92
CA PRO A 27 -0.91 -26.03 5.88
C PRO A 27 0.13 -25.83 4.77
N ALA A 28 -0.12 -24.89 3.87
CA ALA A 28 0.81 -24.45 2.86
C ALA A 28 1.76 -23.38 3.44
N PHE A 29 2.89 -23.18 2.76
CA PHE A 29 3.78 -22.07 3.08
C PHE A 29 3.03 -20.74 2.89
N GLY A 30 2.99 -19.93 3.94
CA GLY A 30 2.26 -18.66 3.98
C GLY A 30 0.83 -18.74 4.52
N ASP A 31 0.35 -19.93 4.92
CA ASP A 31 -0.94 -20.03 5.60
C ASP A 31 -0.88 -19.48 7.03
N PRO A 32 -1.95 -18.85 7.54
CA PRO A 32 -2.05 -18.47 8.93
C PRO A 32 -1.87 -19.66 9.87
N ILE A 33 -1.06 -19.47 10.91
CA ILE A 33 -0.70 -20.47 11.91
C ILE A 33 -1.68 -20.40 13.08
N PRO A 34 -2.46 -21.46 13.38
CA PRO A 34 -3.27 -21.50 14.59
C PRO A 34 -2.37 -21.49 15.83
N VAL A 35 -2.60 -20.57 16.76
CA VAL A 35 -1.80 -20.43 18.00
C VAL A 35 -2.62 -20.61 19.27
N ALA A 36 -3.95 -20.47 19.18
CA ALA A 36 -4.91 -20.81 20.24
C ALA A 36 -6.31 -21.01 19.61
N ASP A 37 -7.30 -21.38 20.42
CA ASP A 37 -8.68 -21.57 19.95
C ASP A 37 -9.22 -20.34 19.23
N GLY A 38 -9.47 -20.49 17.93
CA GLY A 38 -9.96 -19.40 17.08
C GLY A 38 -8.97 -18.28 16.81
N LEU A 39 -7.72 -18.37 17.30
CA LEU A 39 -6.67 -17.37 17.11
C LEU A 39 -5.61 -17.87 16.13
N THR A 40 -5.40 -17.13 15.04
CA THR A 40 -4.35 -17.40 14.04
C THR A 40 -3.34 -16.28 13.99
N LEU A 41 -2.08 -16.62 13.74
CA LEU A 41 -0.96 -15.73 13.48
C LEU A 41 -0.56 -15.86 12.02
N ASP A 42 -0.56 -14.75 11.29
CA ASP A 42 -0.25 -14.69 9.87
C ASP A 42 1.03 -13.83 9.67
N PRO A 43 2.19 -14.45 9.41
CA PRO A 43 3.44 -13.74 9.15
C PRO A 43 3.41 -13.03 7.80
N ILE A 44 3.81 -11.77 7.76
CA ILE A 44 3.92 -10.98 6.53
C ILE A 44 5.39 -10.89 6.14
N ILE A 45 5.71 -11.28 4.90
CA ILE A 45 7.01 -11.08 4.27
C ILE A 45 6.76 -10.72 2.80
N ASP A 46 7.16 -9.51 2.39
CA ASP A 46 7.11 -9.05 1.00
C ASP A 46 8.46 -8.44 0.62
N ALA A 47 9.08 -8.91 -0.45
CA ALA A 47 10.34 -8.39 -0.94
C ALA A 47 10.20 -7.96 -2.40
N ARG A 48 10.71 -6.77 -2.74
CA ARG A 48 10.63 -6.22 -4.09
C ARG A 48 11.93 -5.55 -4.51
N ILE A 49 12.56 -6.08 -5.56
CA ILE A 49 13.59 -5.35 -6.30
C ILE A 49 12.93 -4.50 -7.39
N ARG A 50 13.45 -3.30 -7.63
CA ARG A 50 12.97 -2.39 -8.65
C ARG A 50 14.11 -1.69 -9.35
N TYR A 51 14.01 -1.61 -10.67
CA TYR A 51 14.78 -0.69 -11.48
C TYR A 51 13.86 0.40 -12.06
N GLU A 52 14.26 1.66 -11.99
CA GLU A 52 13.61 2.80 -12.66
C GLU A 52 14.66 3.67 -13.36
N GLY A 53 14.51 3.81 -14.68
CA GLY A 53 15.30 4.73 -15.49
C GLY A 53 14.52 6.00 -15.78
N VAL A 54 15.17 7.16 -15.66
CA VAL A 54 14.63 8.47 -16.03
C VAL A 54 15.50 9.07 -17.11
N ASP A 55 14.88 9.47 -18.22
CA ASP A 55 15.54 10.16 -19.34
C ASP A 55 14.81 11.50 -19.57
N GLN A 56 15.44 12.61 -19.19
CA GLN A 56 14.94 13.97 -19.38
C GLN A 56 16.03 14.86 -19.98
N PRO A 57 15.68 15.97 -20.65
CA PRO A 57 16.68 16.81 -21.33
C PRO A 57 17.79 17.38 -20.44
N THR A 58 17.53 17.55 -19.14
CA THR A 58 18.46 18.22 -18.21
C THR A 58 19.05 17.31 -17.14
N VAL A 59 18.42 16.18 -16.86
CA VAL A 59 18.85 15.21 -15.82
C VAL A 59 18.40 13.81 -16.20
N ASP A 60 19.18 12.80 -15.83
CA ASP A 60 18.88 11.39 -15.96
C ASP A 60 18.92 10.69 -14.60
N ALA A 61 18.38 9.47 -14.51
CA ALA A 61 18.53 8.64 -13.32
C ALA A 61 18.53 7.16 -13.66
N ASN A 62 19.28 6.38 -12.89
CA ASN A 62 19.21 4.93 -12.83
C ASN A 62 19.03 4.53 -11.37
N ALA A 63 17.81 4.22 -10.96
CA ALA A 63 17.54 3.76 -9.60
C ALA A 63 17.41 2.25 -9.58
N LEU A 64 18.29 1.56 -8.85
CA LEU A 64 18.12 0.16 -8.50
C LEU A 64 17.88 0.08 -6.98
N THR A 65 16.66 -0.27 -6.58
CA THR A 65 16.25 -0.30 -5.18
C THR A 65 15.71 -1.67 -4.78
N VAL A 66 15.81 -2.00 -3.49
CA VAL A 66 15.17 -3.18 -2.90
C VAL A 66 14.32 -2.75 -1.72
N ARG A 67 13.13 -3.34 -1.61
CA ARG A 67 12.23 -3.20 -0.47
C ARG A 67 12.07 -4.54 0.22
N LEU A 68 11.97 -4.49 1.54
CA LEU A 68 11.49 -5.57 2.38
C LEU A 68 10.39 -5.03 3.30
N ARG A 69 9.24 -5.70 3.32
CA ARG A 69 8.21 -5.52 4.35
C ARG A 69 8.10 -6.78 5.16
N THR A 70 8.04 -6.62 6.47
CA THR A 70 7.85 -7.72 7.39
C THR A 70 6.86 -7.34 8.48
N GLY A 71 6.09 -8.31 8.93
CA GLY A 71 5.05 -8.04 9.91
C GLY A 71 4.36 -9.29 10.38
N LEU A 72 3.30 -9.07 11.14
CA LEU A 72 2.44 -10.12 11.67
C LEU A 72 1.02 -9.58 11.79
N GLU A 73 0.07 -10.46 11.51
CA GLU A 73 -1.35 -10.22 11.74
C GLU A 73 -1.92 -11.32 12.63
N LEU A 74 -2.51 -10.93 13.76
CA LEU A 74 -3.28 -11.83 14.63
C LEU A 74 -4.75 -11.69 14.28
N LYS A 75 -5.46 -12.80 14.09
CA LYS A 75 -6.91 -12.83 13.84
C LYS A 75 -7.59 -13.75 14.83
N HIS A 76 -8.57 -13.23 15.57
CA HIS A 76 -9.39 -14.00 16.49
C HIS A 76 -10.81 -14.14 15.92
N ALA A 77 -11.11 -15.31 15.36
CA ALA A 77 -12.36 -15.58 14.65
C ALA A 77 -13.61 -15.39 15.53
N PRO A 78 -13.68 -15.85 16.81
CA PRO A 78 -14.86 -15.66 17.66
C PRO A 78 -15.20 -14.21 17.97
N SER A 79 -14.20 -13.34 18.12
CA SER A 79 -14.44 -11.90 18.40
C SER A 79 -14.45 -11.03 17.14
N HIS A 80 -14.16 -11.61 15.97
CA HIS A 80 -14.03 -10.89 14.70
C HIS A 80 -12.97 -9.78 14.71
N LEU A 81 -12.00 -9.85 15.63
CA LEU A 81 -10.94 -8.85 15.78
C LEU A 81 -9.65 -9.33 15.13
N SER A 82 -8.91 -8.38 14.61
CA SER A 82 -7.56 -8.58 14.10
C SER A 82 -6.64 -7.42 14.48
N VAL A 83 -5.37 -7.73 14.67
CA VAL A 83 -4.32 -6.75 14.98
C VAL A 83 -3.17 -7.00 14.02
N LEU A 84 -2.71 -5.97 13.33
CA LEU A 84 -1.63 -6.04 12.37
C LEU A 84 -0.55 -5.01 12.71
N VAL A 85 0.70 -5.45 12.70
CA VAL A 85 1.88 -4.57 12.72
C VAL A 85 2.81 -4.98 11.58
N GLU A 86 3.24 -4.02 10.78
CA GLU A 86 4.11 -4.22 9.62
C GLU A 86 5.13 -3.08 9.54
N ALA A 87 6.40 -3.47 9.44
CA ALA A 87 7.49 -2.59 9.11
C ALA A 87 7.81 -2.67 7.60
N GLU A 88 8.40 -1.60 7.09
CA GLU A 88 8.90 -1.49 5.73
C GLU A 88 10.32 -0.93 5.76
N GLY A 89 11.19 -1.44 4.89
CA GLY A 89 12.49 -0.85 4.65
C GLY A 89 12.82 -0.84 3.16
N THR A 90 13.42 0.24 2.70
CA THR A 90 13.91 0.44 1.34
C THR A 90 15.41 0.71 1.36
N LEU A 91 16.15 0.10 0.44
CA LEU A 91 17.59 0.32 0.25
C LEU A 91 17.88 0.61 -1.22
N GLY A 92 18.83 1.52 -1.46
CA GLY A 92 19.39 1.81 -2.77
C GLY A 92 20.58 0.89 -3.02
N LEU A 93 20.49 0.02 -4.03
CA LEU A 93 21.64 -0.79 -4.47
C LEU A 93 22.65 0.05 -5.26
N ASN A 94 22.22 1.21 -5.75
CA ASN A 94 23.07 2.27 -6.28
C ASN A 94 22.54 3.65 -5.85
N ASN A 95 23.30 4.71 -6.17
CA ASN A 95 23.00 6.08 -5.73
C ASN A 95 22.83 7.06 -6.91
N GLU A 96 22.43 6.56 -8.09
CA GLU A 96 22.31 7.31 -9.34
C GLU A 96 20.89 7.86 -9.58
N TYR A 97 20.25 8.32 -8.51
CA TYR A 97 18.92 8.94 -8.55
C TYR A 97 18.74 9.95 -7.41
N ASN A 98 17.80 10.88 -7.61
CA ASN A 98 17.41 11.85 -6.60
C ASN A 98 16.15 11.38 -5.86
N ALA A 99 16.27 11.05 -4.57
CA ALA A 99 15.13 10.53 -3.80
C ALA A 99 14.07 11.60 -3.48
N PHE A 100 14.46 12.88 -3.44
CA PHE A 100 13.59 13.97 -2.97
C PHE A 100 13.42 15.08 -4.03
N PRO A 101 12.18 15.41 -4.44
CA PRO A 101 11.91 16.52 -5.37
C PRO A 101 11.94 17.90 -4.71
N PHE A 102 12.19 17.99 -3.40
CA PHE A 102 12.19 19.23 -2.62
C PHE A 102 13.56 19.49 -1.98
N LEU A 103 13.76 20.71 -1.47
CA LEU A 103 14.98 21.03 -0.72
C LEU A 103 14.97 20.32 0.64
N LEU A 104 16.04 19.57 0.90
CA LEU A 104 16.28 18.89 2.16
C LEU A 104 17.78 19.00 2.48
N ALA A 105 18.13 20.05 3.22
CA ALA A 105 19.53 20.35 3.54
C ALA A 105 20.15 19.22 4.38
N GLY A 106 21.38 18.83 4.05
CA GLY A 106 22.12 17.79 4.78
C GLY A 106 21.75 16.35 4.43
N SER A 107 20.76 16.11 3.57
CA SER A 107 20.41 14.75 3.13
C SER A 107 21.37 14.23 2.05
N ALA A 108 21.99 13.08 2.29
CA ALA A 108 22.82 12.38 1.31
C ALA A 108 21.99 11.73 0.16
N GLN A 109 20.67 11.63 0.32
CA GLN A 109 19.75 11.09 -0.68
C GLN A 109 19.15 12.18 -1.59
N ARG A 110 19.35 13.46 -1.24
CA ARG A 110 19.02 14.59 -2.11
C ARG A 110 20.16 14.85 -3.09
N ARG A 111 19.97 14.45 -4.35
CA ARG A 111 20.99 14.47 -5.41
C ARG A 111 20.49 15.23 -6.64
N PRO A 112 20.46 16.57 -6.63
CA PRO A 112 19.82 17.38 -7.68
C PRO A 112 20.41 17.22 -9.07
N GLN A 113 21.60 16.64 -9.19
CA GLN A 113 22.20 16.27 -10.46
C GLN A 113 21.49 15.11 -11.18
N PHE A 114 20.65 14.33 -10.48
CA PHE A 114 19.89 13.22 -11.06
C PHE A 114 18.39 13.51 -11.14
N GLY A 115 17.71 12.81 -12.04
CA GLY A 115 16.24 12.76 -12.12
C GLY A 115 15.62 12.20 -10.84
N VAL A 116 14.37 12.61 -10.57
CA VAL A 116 13.65 12.20 -9.36
C VAL A 116 13.12 10.78 -9.51
N VAL A 117 13.56 9.90 -8.61
CA VAL A 117 12.92 8.61 -8.33
C VAL A 117 12.60 8.60 -6.84
N ALA A 118 11.32 8.75 -6.50
CA ALA A 118 10.85 8.95 -5.12
C ALA A 118 10.82 7.65 -4.29
N ASP A 119 11.92 6.91 -4.29
CA ASP A 119 12.13 5.70 -3.49
C ASP A 119 13.33 5.92 -2.54
N PRO A 120 13.20 6.79 -1.53
CA PRO A 120 14.28 6.99 -0.55
C PRO A 120 14.58 5.71 0.20
N GLU A 121 15.84 5.55 0.56
CA GLU A 121 16.28 4.55 1.53
C GLU A 121 15.71 4.93 2.90
N SER A 122 14.97 4.02 3.52
CA SER A 122 14.31 4.29 4.79
C SER A 122 13.98 3.01 5.55
N ILE A 123 13.69 3.15 6.85
CA ILE A 123 13.08 2.10 7.67
C ILE A 123 11.92 2.75 8.41
N ASP A 124 10.72 2.22 8.21
CA ASP A 124 9.48 2.85 8.64
C ASP A 124 8.48 1.83 9.20
N LEU A 125 7.61 2.30 10.09
CA LEU A 125 6.38 1.60 10.42
C LEU A 125 5.39 1.81 9.27
N ASN A 126 5.04 0.74 8.55
CA ASN A 126 4.09 0.82 7.44
C ASN A 126 2.65 0.75 7.94
N ARG A 127 2.31 -0.27 8.72
CA ARG A 127 0.94 -0.45 9.23
C ARG A 127 0.95 -0.85 10.69
N ALA A 128 -0.01 -0.32 11.44
CA ALA A 128 -0.26 -0.64 12.83
C ALA A 128 -1.74 -0.39 13.10
N GLN A 129 -2.56 -1.44 12.98
CA GLN A 129 -4.01 -1.31 12.95
C GLN A 129 -4.71 -2.42 13.73
N ILE A 130 -5.87 -2.08 14.26
CA ILE A 130 -6.86 -3.02 14.79
C ILE A 130 -8.06 -2.97 13.87
N MET A 131 -8.57 -4.14 13.46
CA MET A 131 -9.76 -4.24 12.63
C MET A 131 -10.79 -5.18 13.26
N TYR A 132 -12.03 -4.72 13.34
CA TYR A 132 -13.21 -5.54 13.57
C TYR A 132 -13.90 -5.79 12.23
N LYS A 133 -14.16 -7.06 11.86
CA LYS A 133 -14.78 -7.38 10.56
C LYS A 133 -15.78 -8.52 10.66
N VAL A 134 -17.02 -8.21 10.31
CA VAL A 134 -18.10 -9.17 10.08
C VAL A 134 -18.52 -9.14 8.61
N LYS A 135 -19.53 -9.93 8.25
CA LYS A 135 -19.96 -10.14 6.86
C LYS A 135 -20.16 -8.83 6.07
N ASP A 136 -20.94 -7.91 6.62
CA ASP A 136 -21.39 -6.70 5.91
C ASP A 136 -20.84 -5.40 6.54
N PHE A 137 -19.87 -5.51 7.45
CA PHE A 137 -19.28 -4.36 8.15
C PHE A 137 -17.82 -4.60 8.53
N ALA A 138 -16.99 -3.58 8.36
CA ALA A 138 -15.63 -3.52 8.89
C ALA A 138 -15.34 -2.16 9.52
N LEU A 139 -14.59 -2.15 10.62
CA LEU A 139 -14.07 -0.96 11.27
C LEU A 139 -12.58 -1.16 11.50
N THR A 140 -11.75 -0.26 10.95
CA THR A 140 -10.29 -0.28 11.10
C THR A 140 -9.82 1.00 11.78
N VAL A 141 -9.00 0.85 12.81
CA VAL A 141 -8.42 1.96 13.58
C VAL A 141 -6.90 1.83 13.61
N GLY A 142 -6.20 2.93 13.38
CA GLY A 142 -4.74 3.03 13.42
C GLY A 142 -4.13 3.36 12.08
N ARG A 143 -2.83 3.09 11.94
CA ARG A 143 -2.07 3.30 10.70
C ARG A 143 -2.41 2.23 9.70
N GLN A 144 -2.99 2.65 8.59
CA GLN A 144 -3.52 1.74 7.59
C GLN A 144 -3.28 2.24 6.16
N ARG A 145 -3.31 1.28 5.24
CA ARG A 145 -3.30 1.54 3.81
C ARG A 145 -4.72 1.83 3.34
N ILE A 146 -4.94 2.95 2.67
CA ILE A 146 -6.25 3.33 2.14
C ILE A 146 -6.13 3.58 0.63
N ASN A 147 -6.85 2.78 -0.16
CA ASN A 147 -6.95 2.89 -1.61
C ASN A 147 -8.41 3.04 -1.98
N LEU A 148 -8.82 4.25 -2.36
CA LEU A 148 -10.18 4.53 -2.79
C LEU A 148 -10.23 4.58 -4.32
N ASP A 149 -11.20 3.89 -4.89
CA ASP A 149 -11.46 3.84 -6.33
C ASP A 149 -10.21 3.47 -7.16
N ASP A 150 -9.87 4.30 -8.14
CA ASP A 150 -8.70 4.18 -9.01
C ASP A 150 -7.45 4.86 -8.40
N GLN A 151 -7.52 5.22 -7.12
CA GLN A 151 -6.44 5.87 -6.37
C GLN A 151 -6.03 7.23 -6.92
N ARG A 152 -6.94 7.91 -7.65
CA ARG A 152 -6.66 9.23 -8.23
C ARG A 152 -6.51 10.32 -7.19
N PHE A 153 -7.23 10.21 -6.08
CA PHE A 153 -7.25 11.20 -4.99
C PHE A 153 -6.67 10.63 -3.69
N VAL A 154 -7.07 9.42 -3.32
CA VAL A 154 -6.64 8.77 -2.08
C VAL A 154 -6.09 7.39 -2.43
N GLY A 155 -4.79 7.23 -2.24
CA GLY A 155 -4.10 5.98 -2.55
C GLY A 155 -2.75 5.87 -1.88
N SER A 156 -2.28 4.64 -1.78
CA SER A 156 -1.02 4.27 -1.14
C SER A 156 0.19 4.41 -2.04
N VAL A 157 -0.03 4.70 -3.34
CA VAL A 157 1.03 4.84 -4.33
C VAL A 157 1.88 3.56 -4.42
N GLY A 158 1.24 2.39 -4.38
CA GLY A 158 1.90 1.08 -4.23
C GLY A 158 2.91 0.69 -5.33
N TRP A 159 3.06 1.51 -6.38
CA TRP A 159 4.10 1.35 -7.39
C TRP A 159 5.46 1.90 -6.92
N ARG A 160 5.51 2.80 -5.93
CA ARG A 160 6.73 3.21 -5.23
C ARG A 160 7.21 2.12 -4.27
N GLN A 161 8.46 2.20 -3.84
CA GLN A 161 8.95 1.24 -2.84
C GLN A 161 8.21 1.47 -1.52
N ASN A 162 8.31 2.69 -0.99
CA ASN A 162 7.55 3.08 0.19
C ASN A 162 6.08 3.34 -0.14
N GLU A 163 5.22 3.14 0.85
CA GLU A 163 3.80 3.43 0.75
C GLU A 163 3.40 4.73 1.45
N GLN A 164 2.38 5.36 0.87
CA GLN A 164 1.59 6.33 1.59
C GLN A 164 0.57 5.59 2.48
N THR A 165 0.50 5.99 3.75
CA THR A 165 -0.42 5.44 4.75
C THR A 165 -1.11 6.54 5.53
N PHE A 166 -2.16 6.18 6.27
CA PHE A 166 -2.99 7.11 7.00
C PHE A 166 -3.21 6.63 8.42
N ASP A 167 -3.07 7.54 9.39
CA ASP A 167 -3.47 7.29 10.77
C ASP A 167 -4.96 7.69 10.87
N ALA A 168 -5.83 6.68 10.88
CA ALA A 168 -7.25 6.87 10.59
C ALA A 168 -8.18 5.94 11.34
N VAL A 169 -9.46 6.33 11.36
CA VAL A 169 -10.60 5.45 11.59
C VAL A 169 -11.35 5.31 10.26
N ARG A 170 -11.57 4.07 9.82
CA ARG A 170 -12.30 3.75 8.58
C ARG A 170 -13.40 2.74 8.86
N ALA A 171 -14.61 3.04 8.42
CA ALA A 171 -15.76 2.16 8.48
C ALA A 171 -16.25 1.83 7.07
N GLU A 172 -16.40 0.55 6.78
CA GLU A 172 -16.94 0.03 5.53
C GLU A 172 -18.21 -0.76 5.84
N ALA A 173 -19.29 -0.53 5.11
CA ALA A 173 -20.57 -1.20 5.34
C ALA A 173 -21.28 -1.53 4.03
N THR A 174 -22.01 -2.63 3.99
CA THR A 174 -22.91 -2.97 2.88
C THR A 174 -24.34 -3.08 3.38
N VAL A 175 -25.26 -2.33 2.76
CA VAL A 175 -26.70 -2.37 3.06
C VAL A 175 -27.45 -2.67 1.77
N GLY A 176 -27.95 -3.91 1.65
CA GLY A 176 -28.55 -4.38 0.41
C GLY A 176 -27.55 -4.31 -0.75
N PRO A 177 -27.88 -3.65 -1.89
CA PRO A 177 -26.97 -3.53 -3.02
C PRO A 177 -25.98 -2.35 -2.91
N VAL A 178 -26.01 -1.58 -1.80
CA VAL A 178 -25.22 -0.35 -1.65
C VAL A 178 -24.05 -0.58 -0.70
N SER A 179 -22.85 -0.23 -1.14
CA SER A 179 -21.63 -0.18 -0.31
C SER A 179 -21.36 1.26 0.13
N PHE A 180 -21.00 1.43 1.39
CA PHE A 180 -20.56 2.68 2.01
C PHE A 180 -19.15 2.52 2.55
N ASP A 181 -18.35 3.57 2.46
CA ASP A 181 -17.02 3.66 3.05
C ASP A 181 -16.79 5.09 3.52
N GLY A 182 -16.46 5.22 4.79
CA GLY A 182 -16.21 6.48 5.46
C GLY A 182 -14.90 6.41 6.24
N THR A 183 -14.04 7.39 6.03
CA THR A 183 -12.75 7.52 6.69
C THR A 183 -12.61 8.91 7.28
N TYR A 184 -12.11 8.97 8.51
CA TYR A 184 -11.52 10.18 9.09
C TYR A 184 -10.06 9.89 9.44
N ALA A 185 -9.14 10.66 8.89
CA ALA A 185 -7.71 10.54 9.17
C ALA A 185 -7.17 11.83 9.76
N ILE A 186 -6.23 11.69 10.68
CA ILE A 186 -5.55 12.82 11.34
C ILE A 186 -4.15 13.09 10.77
N GLN A 187 -3.61 12.12 10.02
CA GLN A 187 -2.28 12.18 9.47
C GLN A 187 -2.19 11.34 8.19
N GLN A 188 -1.42 11.84 7.22
CA GLN A 188 -1.00 11.14 6.02
C GLN A 188 0.52 11.01 6.00
N ASP A 189 1.05 9.80 6.11
CA ASP A 189 2.48 9.51 5.94
C ASP A 189 2.79 9.34 4.45
N SER A 190 3.84 10.00 3.98
CA SER A 190 4.18 10.07 2.57
C SER A 190 5.09 8.92 2.12
N ILE A 191 5.11 8.69 0.81
CA ILE A 191 6.07 7.79 0.15
C ILE A 191 7.54 8.20 0.36
N PHE A 192 7.82 9.39 0.88
CA PHE A 192 9.19 9.86 1.08
C PHE A 192 9.82 9.29 2.37
N GLY A 193 9.05 8.60 3.21
CA GLY A 193 9.55 7.87 4.37
C GLY A 193 10.16 8.74 5.47
N SER A 194 10.76 8.08 6.46
CA SER A 194 11.38 8.69 7.65
C SER A 194 12.42 9.76 7.35
N GLU A 195 13.13 9.62 6.24
CA GLU A 195 14.25 10.48 5.85
C GLU A 195 13.81 11.81 5.21
N ALA A 196 12.51 12.03 5.00
CA ALA A 196 11.97 13.23 4.35
C ALA A 196 11.91 14.48 5.24
N GLY A 197 12.34 14.38 6.50
CA GLY A 197 12.25 15.47 7.48
C GLY A 197 10.79 15.92 7.68
N PRO A 198 10.49 17.24 7.66
CA PRO A 198 9.12 17.74 7.86
C PRO A 198 8.11 17.30 6.80
N ARG A 199 8.56 16.71 5.68
CA ARG A 199 7.70 16.19 4.60
C ARG A 199 7.42 14.71 4.74
N ARG A 200 7.86 14.08 5.83
CA ARG A 200 7.54 12.69 6.17
C ARG A 200 6.03 12.48 6.21
N SER A 201 5.31 13.39 6.87
CA SER A 201 3.86 13.32 7.03
C SER A 201 3.20 14.68 6.84
N MET A 202 1.89 14.65 6.66
CA MET A 202 1.00 15.80 6.71
C MET A 202 -0.06 15.55 7.78
N ASP A 203 -0.09 16.42 8.79
CA ASP A 203 -1.14 16.42 9.81
C ASP A 203 -2.33 17.22 9.30
N GLY A 204 -3.55 16.77 9.57
CA GLY A 204 -4.76 17.45 9.09
C GLY A 204 -6.05 16.69 9.39
N ASP A 205 -7.19 17.29 9.04
CA ASP A 205 -8.52 16.68 9.20
C ASP A 205 -9.01 16.15 7.85
N PHE A 206 -8.61 14.93 7.50
CA PHE A 206 -8.99 14.33 6.23
C PHE A 206 -10.31 13.56 6.38
N VAL A 207 -11.31 13.87 5.54
CA VAL A 207 -12.61 13.19 5.54
C VAL A 207 -12.86 12.59 4.16
N PHE A 208 -12.94 11.26 4.08
CA PHE A 208 -13.23 10.54 2.84
C PHE A 208 -14.55 9.79 2.95
N LEU A 209 -15.51 10.13 2.10
CA LEU A 209 -16.81 9.46 2.04
C LEU A 209 -17.05 8.95 0.63
N GLN A 210 -17.48 7.70 0.49
CA GLN A 210 -17.95 7.15 -0.76
C GLN A 210 -19.14 6.21 -0.55
N ALA A 211 -20.06 6.22 -1.52
CA ALA A 211 -21.15 5.26 -1.61
C ALA A 211 -21.26 4.76 -3.05
N GLY A 212 -21.59 3.48 -3.22
CA GLY A 212 -21.65 2.87 -4.54
C GLY A 212 -22.64 1.72 -4.64
N THR A 213 -23.13 1.48 -5.85
CA THR A 213 -23.99 0.33 -6.15
C THR A 213 -23.79 -0.14 -7.59
N LYS A 214 -24.26 -1.36 -7.88
CA LYS A 214 -24.27 -1.92 -9.24
C LYS A 214 -25.70 -1.95 -9.78
N LEU A 215 -25.88 -1.37 -10.96
CA LEU A 215 -27.12 -1.36 -11.73
C LEU A 215 -26.91 -2.17 -13.01
N GLY A 216 -27.06 -3.51 -12.90
CA GLY A 216 -26.75 -4.43 -14.00
C GLY A 216 -25.26 -4.36 -14.39
N PRO A 217 -24.92 -4.03 -15.65
CA PRO A 217 -23.52 -3.91 -16.09
C PRO A 217 -22.84 -2.58 -15.67
N VAL A 218 -23.58 -1.65 -15.04
CA VAL A 218 -23.08 -0.31 -14.69
C VAL A 218 -22.80 -0.23 -13.20
N ALA A 219 -21.64 0.33 -12.83
CA ALA A 219 -21.35 0.74 -11.46
C ALA A 219 -21.60 2.25 -11.31
N VAL A 220 -22.36 2.64 -10.29
CA VAL A 220 -22.57 4.04 -9.92
C VAL A 220 -21.90 4.30 -8.59
N LYS A 221 -21.15 5.40 -8.50
CA LYS A 221 -20.46 5.83 -7.29
C LYS A 221 -20.62 7.33 -7.07
N ALA A 222 -20.75 7.72 -5.82
CA ALA A 222 -20.68 9.10 -5.35
C ALA A 222 -19.60 9.17 -4.27
N PHE A 223 -18.79 10.23 -4.27
CA PHE A 223 -17.72 10.43 -3.30
C PHE A 223 -17.56 11.90 -2.91
N SER A 224 -16.97 12.14 -1.74
CA SER A 224 -16.56 13.44 -1.23
C SER A 224 -15.27 13.27 -0.44
N TYR A 225 -14.17 13.87 -0.91
CA TYR A 225 -12.86 13.82 -0.27
C TYR A 225 -12.44 15.24 0.13
N ILE A 226 -12.30 15.47 1.42
CA ILE A 226 -11.87 16.74 2.02
C ILE A 226 -10.47 16.53 2.58
N LEU A 227 -9.56 17.42 2.19
CA LEU A 227 -8.13 17.40 2.53
C LEU A 227 -7.74 18.66 3.29
#